data_AF-A0A3Q2WTR8-F1
#
_entry.id   AF-A0A3Q2WTR8-F1
#
_cell.length_a   1.000
_cell.length_b   1.000
_cell.length_c   1.000
_cell.angle_alpha   90.00
_cell.angle_beta   90.00
_cell.angle_gamma   90.00
#
_symmetry.space_group_name_H-M   'P 1'
#
loop_
_entity.id
_entity.type
_entity.pdbx_description
1 polymer ?
#
loop_
_entity_poly.entity_id
_entity_poly.type
_entity_poly.pdbx_seq_one_letter_code
_entity_poly.pdbx_strand_id
1 'polypeptide(L)'
;MAGGIFNNLGSLCKVDCANVHPLMCHLCHEQYQSPCLLDCYHIFCARCLRGRTIDNRLSCPLCGYPSIVKGNNSLPPEDRLLKFLVDNNADAEEAVQCANCDQESNKKDTGVMYYCNTCSQPLCATCRELTHKARMFSHHEIVSLAKRTKAKHRKCSLHEEPYILFSTENKSMLCIKCFRDMQVESRSHCIDIETAYMQGCEMLDQAVLVVKELQTSTGEAILLLRAMLGEVCLNVEEEENAICSLFNSLQEKLEERKKILLKAAQSQHEEKEKALKEQLSHLTALLPTLQVHLVTCSAFLSSANKFEFLDMGYQLMERLKRIVKLPHRLKPVQSSKINTEYRSEFARCLEPLLQIGPRCPPSVTGSTSAAIRLQSPLTVSCRSPSLSEMPLGSAFGRRPTSHRNICTKVLLAEGRETPFTEHCRNYENAYRSLQTEMQNLKDQVQELHRDLTKHHSIINTDKMGEILDRSLHIDSQIAAQYSTVETMRVMFEEMWDETFQRVTNEQEIYEAQLQDLMQLKQENSYLTTIARQISPYILSIAKVKERLEPRFQGPKEHLDDRTETMLKIYEDSTMTKDCQESDNQTCVKDRDKNSRPLMLEGESCQDPPYRQAEGPHRGVQRQ
;
A
#
# COMPACT_ATOMS: atom_id res chain seq x y z
N MET A 1 39.28 -2.64 -20.23
CA MET A 1 38.51 -3.34 -21.27
C MET A 1 37.04 -3.12 -20.95
N ALA A 2 36.25 -2.67 -21.94
CA ALA A 2 34.80 -2.46 -21.97
C ALA A 2 34.17 -1.75 -20.73
N GLY A 3 33.82 -0.46 -20.74
CA GLY A 3 33.19 0.29 -21.83
C GLY A 3 31.66 0.12 -21.80
N GLY A 4 31.03 0.38 -20.65
CA GLY A 4 29.57 0.41 -20.51
C GLY A 4 29.03 1.79 -20.82
N ILE A 5 28.47 1.94 -22.02
CA ILE A 5 27.77 3.11 -22.54
C ILE A 5 26.43 3.22 -21.79
N PHE A 6 26.41 3.94 -20.67
CA PHE A 6 25.17 4.53 -20.18
C PHE A 6 25.02 5.88 -20.89
N ASN A 7 24.29 5.87 -22.00
CA ASN A 7 23.81 7.09 -22.62
C ASN A 7 23.03 7.88 -21.57
N ASN A 8 23.50 9.11 -21.33
CA ASN A 8 22.88 10.13 -20.49
C ASN A 8 21.42 10.38 -20.94
N LEU A 9 20.49 9.57 -20.44
CA LEU A 9 19.05 9.72 -20.68
C LEU A 9 18.48 10.95 -19.93
N GLY A 10 19.26 11.54 -19.02
CA GLY A 10 18.91 12.75 -18.25
C GLY A 10 19.09 14.08 -18.98
N SER A 11 19.57 14.09 -20.23
CA SER A 11 19.90 15.32 -20.97
C SER A 11 18.96 15.63 -22.15
N LEU A 12 17.82 14.96 -22.28
CA LEU A 12 16.92 15.09 -23.44
C LEU A 12 15.71 16.03 -23.26
N CYS A 13 15.51 16.63 -22.09
CA CYS A 13 14.34 17.49 -21.83
C CYS A 13 14.67 18.91 -21.35
N LYS A 14 15.80 19.48 -21.79
CA LYS A 14 16.07 20.93 -21.75
C LYS A 14 16.20 21.47 -23.17
N VAL A 15 15.16 21.33 -23.98
CA VAL A 15 15.02 22.21 -25.15
C VAL A 15 14.06 23.31 -24.72
N ASP A 16 14.61 24.37 -24.14
CA ASP A 16 13.88 25.64 -23.99
C ASP A 16 13.69 26.22 -25.40
N CYS A 17 12.64 25.76 -26.10
CA CYS A 17 12.23 26.25 -27.42
C CYS A 17 11.73 27.70 -27.41
N ALA A 18 11.86 28.43 -26.30
CA ALA A 18 11.29 29.76 -26.14
C ALA A 18 12.01 30.86 -26.94
N ASN A 19 13.22 30.60 -27.49
CA ASN A 19 14.08 31.67 -28.03
C ASN A 19 14.64 31.43 -29.46
N VAL A 20 14.07 30.49 -30.24
CA VAL A 20 14.56 30.25 -31.61
C VAL A 20 13.70 31.03 -32.62
N HIS A 21 14.34 31.93 -33.38
CA HIS A 21 13.66 32.69 -34.44
C HIS A 21 13.01 31.72 -35.46
N PRO A 22 11.73 31.89 -35.84
CA PRO A 22 10.97 30.90 -36.65
C PRO A 22 11.57 30.56 -38.01
N LEU A 23 12.41 31.46 -38.57
CA LEU A 23 13.08 31.29 -39.86
C LEU A 23 14.54 30.82 -39.75
N MET A 24 14.96 30.33 -38.58
CA MET A 24 16.29 29.77 -38.37
C MET A 24 16.24 28.25 -38.18
N CYS A 25 17.22 27.56 -38.75
CA CYS A 25 17.35 26.11 -38.62
C CYS A 25 17.86 25.73 -37.23
N HIS A 26 17.18 24.77 -36.58
CA HIS A 26 17.55 24.32 -35.23
C HIS A 26 18.93 23.65 -35.14
N LEU A 27 19.50 23.17 -36.26
CA LEU A 27 20.80 22.47 -36.26
C LEU A 27 21.99 23.38 -36.54
N CYS A 28 21.87 24.30 -37.49
CA CYS A 28 22.96 25.22 -37.83
C CYS A 28 22.79 26.61 -37.22
N HIS A 29 21.64 26.92 -36.62
CA HIS A 29 21.29 28.23 -36.06
C HIS A 29 21.42 29.40 -37.05
N GLU A 30 21.38 29.11 -38.35
CA GLU A 30 21.40 30.06 -39.45
C GLU A 30 20.04 30.06 -40.15
N GLN A 31 19.78 31.10 -40.97
CA GLN A 31 18.61 31.14 -41.84
C GLN A 31 18.56 29.90 -42.75
N TYR A 32 17.36 29.36 -42.97
CA TYR A 32 17.21 28.12 -43.73
C TYR A 32 17.78 28.24 -45.15
N GLN A 33 18.64 27.29 -45.51
CA GLN A 33 19.14 27.10 -46.87
C GLN A 33 18.60 25.77 -47.41
N SER A 34 17.75 25.85 -48.45
CA SER A 34 16.97 24.71 -48.96
C SER A 34 16.28 23.92 -47.83
N PRO A 35 15.23 24.50 -47.21
CA PRO A 35 14.52 23.85 -46.11
C PRO A 35 13.88 22.55 -46.58
N CYS A 36 14.09 21.46 -45.85
CA CYS A 36 13.51 20.15 -46.09
C CYS A 36 12.50 19.83 -44.97
N LEU A 37 11.26 19.49 -45.36
CA LEU A 37 10.20 19.09 -44.43
C LEU A 37 10.24 17.58 -44.21
N LEU A 38 10.26 17.15 -42.94
CA LEU A 38 10.18 15.75 -42.55
C LEU A 38 8.72 15.30 -42.33
N ASP A 39 8.49 13.98 -42.26
CA ASP A 39 7.16 13.40 -42.03
C ASP A 39 6.59 13.73 -40.63
N CYS A 40 7.47 14.12 -39.70
CA CYS A 40 7.11 14.62 -38.37
C CYS A 40 6.92 16.15 -38.32
N TYR A 41 6.87 16.82 -39.48
CA TYR A 41 6.73 18.28 -39.64
C TYR A 41 7.86 19.15 -39.06
N HIS A 42 8.96 18.55 -38.61
CA HIS A 42 10.19 19.29 -38.32
C HIS A 42 10.92 19.66 -39.61
N ILE A 43 11.53 20.86 -39.62
CA ILE A 43 12.18 21.43 -40.80
C ILE A 43 13.66 21.67 -40.52
N PHE A 44 14.51 21.30 -41.47
CA PHE A 44 15.96 21.49 -41.39
C PHE A 44 16.54 21.89 -42.74
N CYS A 45 17.72 22.50 -42.78
CA CYS A 45 18.42 22.72 -44.05
C CYS A 45 18.81 21.38 -44.68
N ALA A 46 18.72 21.27 -46.01
CA ALA A 46 19.17 20.09 -46.76
C ALA A 46 20.60 19.68 -46.37
N ARG A 47 21.51 20.64 -46.21
CA ARG A 47 22.90 20.41 -45.77
C ARG A 47 23.02 19.79 -44.37
N CYS A 48 22.10 20.12 -43.45
CA CYS A 48 22.11 19.59 -42.08
C CYS A 48 21.60 18.15 -42.00
N LEU A 49 20.83 17.73 -43.01
CA LEU A 49 20.27 16.38 -43.13
C LEU A 49 21.15 15.43 -43.97
N ARG A 50 22.12 15.95 -44.73
CA ARG A 50 23.03 15.12 -45.52
C ARG A 50 23.80 14.13 -44.64
N GLY A 51 23.93 12.90 -45.12
CA GLY A 51 24.69 11.83 -44.44
C GLY A 51 24.00 11.19 -43.24
N ARG A 52 22.74 11.56 -42.93
CA ARG A 52 21.94 10.99 -41.82
C ARG A 52 20.92 9.95 -42.28
N THR A 53 20.98 9.53 -43.53
CA THR A 53 20.09 8.53 -44.11
C THR A 53 20.65 7.12 -43.96
N ILE A 54 19.83 6.21 -43.46
CA ILE A 54 20.14 4.77 -43.35
C ILE A 54 18.98 4.04 -44.02
N ASP A 55 19.27 3.21 -45.03
CA ASP A 55 18.27 2.42 -45.77
C ASP A 55 17.05 3.23 -46.26
N ASN A 56 17.30 4.39 -46.88
CA ASN A 56 16.27 5.34 -47.36
C ASN A 56 15.34 5.91 -46.28
N ARG A 57 15.72 5.80 -45.01
CA ARG A 57 15.02 6.40 -43.86
C ARG A 57 15.91 7.44 -43.19
N LEU A 58 15.29 8.53 -42.76
CA LEU A 58 15.95 9.61 -42.02
C LEU A 58 15.25 9.77 -40.66
N SER A 59 15.98 9.55 -39.57
CA SER A 59 15.45 9.80 -38.22
C SER A 59 15.55 11.28 -37.87
N CYS A 60 14.44 11.87 -37.46
CA CYS A 60 14.40 13.29 -37.09
C CYS A 60 15.35 13.57 -35.90
N PRO A 61 16.26 14.55 -36.00
CA PRO A 61 17.17 14.89 -34.89
C PRO A 61 16.48 15.45 -33.64
N LEU A 62 15.24 15.93 -33.75
CA LEU A 62 14.48 16.52 -32.64
C LEU A 62 13.63 15.50 -31.90
N CYS A 63 12.84 14.70 -32.63
CA CYS A 63 11.88 13.78 -32.02
C CYS A 63 12.16 12.29 -32.32
N GLY A 64 13.20 11.98 -33.09
CA GLY A 64 13.56 10.60 -33.48
C GLY A 64 12.64 9.97 -34.52
N TYR A 65 11.55 10.63 -34.94
CA TYR A 65 10.58 10.07 -35.87
C TYR A 65 11.21 9.75 -37.25
N PRO A 66 11.02 8.54 -37.79
CA PRO A 66 11.59 8.14 -39.06
C PRO A 66 10.78 8.70 -40.24
N SER A 67 11.45 9.43 -41.15
CA SER A 67 10.88 9.93 -42.41
C SER A 67 11.38 9.14 -43.60
N ILE A 68 10.49 8.84 -44.56
CA ILE A 68 10.83 8.06 -45.76
C ILE A 68 11.31 8.99 -46.87
N VAL A 69 12.52 8.76 -47.38
CA VAL A 69 13.11 9.57 -48.43
C VAL A 69 12.90 8.90 -49.79
N LYS A 70 12.14 9.55 -50.69
CA LYS A 70 11.86 9.06 -52.05
C LYS A 70 12.74 9.79 -53.07
N GLY A 71 13.71 9.08 -53.66
CA GLY A 71 14.53 9.56 -54.78
C GLY A 71 16.04 9.30 -54.62
N ASN A 72 16.80 9.40 -55.73
CA ASN A 72 18.24 9.07 -55.79
C ASN A 72 19.15 10.00 -54.97
N ASN A 73 18.62 11.11 -54.43
CA ASN A 73 19.40 12.17 -53.78
C ASN A 73 19.42 12.07 -52.25
N SER A 74 18.80 11.04 -51.65
CA SER A 74 18.79 10.79 -50.21
C SER A 74 18.41 11.98 -49.33
N LEU A 75 17.59 12.91 -49.84
CA LEU A 75 17.07 14.08 -49.12
C LEU A 75 15.54 14.19 -49.21
N PRO A 76 14.85 14.64 -48.14
CA PRO A 76 13.41 14.92 -48.14
C PRO A 76 13.03 16.06 -49.10
N PRO A 77 11.75 16.16 -49.52
CA PRO A 77 11.29 17.24 -50.39
C PRO A 77 11.53 18.63 -49.78
N GLU A 78 11.88 19.59 -50.64
CA GLU A 78 12.07 20.98 -50.24
C GLU A 78 10.71 21.62 -49.86
N ASP A 79 10.66 22.27 -48.70
CA ASP A 79 9.52 23.03 -48.25
C ASP A 79 9.43 24.35 -49.02
N ARG A 80 8.58 24.34 -50.05
CA ARG A 80 8.34 25.51 -50.90
C ARG A 80 7.71 26.68 -50.15
N LEU A 81 6.92 26.42 -49.10
CA LEU A 81 6.29 27.47 -48.31
C LEU A 81 7.35 28.17 -47.46
N LEU A 82 8.16 27.41 -46.72
CA LEU A 82 9.20 28.01 -45.89
C LEU A 82 10.28 28.69 -46.74
N LYS A 83 10.64 28.12 -47.90
CA LYS A 83 11.53 28.77 -48.86
C LYS A 83 10.98 30.13 -49.32
N PHE A 84 9.70 30.20 -49.68
CA PHE A 84 9.05 31.47 -50.02
C PHE A 84 9.11 32.48 -48.85
N LEU A 85 8.87 32.06 -47.61
CA LEU A 85 8.94 32.94 -46.44
C LEU A 85 10.37 33.44 -46.17
N VAL A 86 11.37 32.58 -46.36
CA VAL A 86 12.80 32.90 -46.20
C VAL A 86 13.28 33.88 -47.29
N ASP A 87 12.94 33.61 -48.55
CA ASP A 87 13.36 34.41 -49.70
C ASP A 87 12.73 35.82 -49.67
N ASN A 88 11.45 35.94 -49.29
CA ASN A 88 10.81 37.26 -49.14
C ASN A 88 11.39 38.08 -47.97
N ASN A 89 11.89 37.40 -46.93
CA ASN A 89 12.56 38.08 -45.83
C ASN A 89 13.97 38.56 -46.23
N ALA A 90 14.65 37.83 -47.13
CA ALA A 90 15.95 38.24 -47.69
C ALA A 90 15.82 39.39 -48.70
N ASP A 91 14.76 39.42 -49.52
CA ASP A 91 14.44 40.51 -50.46
C ASP A 91 14.20 41.87 -49.76
N ALA A 92 13.85 41.87 -48.46
CA ALA A 92 13.67 43.10 -47.69
C ALA A 92 15.01 43.79 -47.36
N GLU A 93 16.14 43.09 -47.48
CA GLU A 93 17.49 43.58 -47.19
C GLU A 93 18.31 43.95 -48.45
N GLU A 94 17.73 43.85 -49.65
CA GLU A 94 18.41 44.21 -50.90
C GLU A 94 18.73 45.72 -50.89
N ALA A 95 19.97 46.10 -51.22
CA ALA A 95 20.40 47.50 -51.20
C ALA A 95 19.66 48.29 -52.30
N VAL A 96 18.74 49.17 -51.89
CA VAL A 96 17.93 49.96 -52.82
C VAL A 96 18.50 51.36 -52.93
N GLN A 97 18.83 51.79 -54.15
CA GLN A 97 19.28 53.15 -54.44
C GLN A 97 18.08 54.09 -54.60
N CYS A 98 18.18 55.33 -54.11
CA CYS A 98 17.15 56.33 -54.36
C CYS A 98 17.09 56.66 -55.87
N ALA A 99 15.88 56.83 -56.42
CA ALA A 99 15.70 57.14 -57.85
C ALA A 99 15.98 58.61 -58.19
N ASN A 100 16.03 59.49 -57.19
CA ASN A 100 16.18 60.93 -57.35
C ASN A 100 17.55 61.45 -56.89
N CYS A 101 18.33 60.63 -56.17
CA CYS A 101 19.73 60.88 -55.85
C CYS A 101 20.48 59.54 -55.79
N ASP A 102 21.79 59.52 -56.05
CA ASP A 102 22.58 58.28 -56.05
C ASP A 102 22.87 57.72 -54.63
N GLN A 103 22.00 58.02 -53.66
CA GLN A 103 22.15 57.58 -52.28
C GLN A 103 21.70 56.13 -52.13
N GLU A 104 22.63 55.24 -51.79
CA GLU A 104 22.38 53.82 -51.51
C GLU A 104 21.99 53.59 -50.04
N SER A 105 21.22 52.55 -49.77
CA SER A 105 20.77 52.18 -48.42
C SER A 105 21.81 51.41 -47.57
N ASN A 106 23.10 51.43 -47.91
CA ASN A 106 24.03 50.44 -47.35
C ASN A 106 24.54 50.77 -45.94
N LYS A 107 24.17 49.87 -45.01
CA LYS A 107 24.74 49.51 -43.71
C LYS A 107 25.37 50.62 -42.85
N LYS A 108 24.50 51.17 -41.99
CA LYS A 108 24.66 51.50 -40.56
C LYS A 108 24.23 52.91 -40.15
N ASP A 109 23.97 53.83 -41.07
CA ASP A 109 23.53 55.17 -40.65
C ASP A 109 22.82 56.00 -41.74
N THR A 110 21.79 55.44 -42.40
CA THR A 110 20.98 56.21 -43.34
C THR A 110 19.52 55.83 -43.21
N GLY A 111 18.68 56.84 -42.94
CA GLY A 111 17.30 56.70 -42.48
C GLY A 111 16.35 55.95 -43.43
N VAL A 112 15.15 55.69 -42.92
CA VAL A 112 14.05 54.95 -43.56
C VAL A 112 13.90 55.31 -45.04
N MET A 113 14.06 54.31 -45.92
CA MET A 113 13.77 54.44 -47.35
C MET A 113 12.27 54.29 -47.59
N TYR A 114 11.76 55.06 -48.54
CA TYR A 114 10.36 55.08 -48.97
C TYR A 114 10.23 54.58 -50.40
N TYR A 115 9.03 54.16 -50.77
CA TYR A 115 8.71 53.74 -52.12
C TYR A 115 7.43 54.44 -52.57
N CYS A 116 7.50 55.12 -53.71
CA CYS A 116 6.35 55.74 -54.33
C CYS A 116 5.69 54.69 -55.25
N ASN A 117 4.51 54.19 -54.88
CA ASN A 117 3.75 53.24 -55.69
C ASN A 117 3.33 53.85 -57.03
N THR A 118 3.00 55.15 -57.04
CA THR A 118 2.56 55.88 -58.24
C THR A 118 3.70 56.07 -59.26
N CYS A 119 4.92 56.38 -58.80
CA CYS A 119 6.11 56.50 -59.68
C CYS A 119 6.83 55.17 -59.89
N SER A 120 6.49 54.15 -59.12
CA SER A 120 7.21 52.88 -59.04
C SER A 120 8.71 53.02 -58.76
N GLN A 121 9.07 53.96 -57.89
CA GLN A 121 10.46 54.34 -57.64
C GLN A 121 10.78 54.43 -56.13
N PRO A 122 11.95 53.94 -55.69
CA PRO A 122 12.43 54.12 -54.33
C PRO A 122 12.97 55.54 -54.08
N LEU A 123 12.84 56.03 -52.86
CA LEU A 123 13.16 57.38 -52.45
C LEU A 123 13.80 57.39 -51.07
N CYS A 124 14.85 58.18 -50.85
CA CYS A 124 15.31 58.46 -49.49
C CYS A 124 14.36 59.43 -48.79
N ALA A 125 14.43 59.50 -47.45
CA ALA A 125 13.59 60.40 -46.64
C ALA A 125 13.66 61.86 -47.13
N THR A 126 14.86 62.34 -47.48
CA THR A 126 15.08 63.69 -48.00
C THR A 126 14.37 63.92 -49.33
N CYS A 127 14.48 62.98 -50.28
CA CYS A 127 13.80 63.09 -51.57
C CYS A 127 12.28 63.00 -51.42
N ARG A 128 11.77 62.18 -50.49
CA ARG A 128 10.34 62.16 -50.17
C ARG A 128 9.86 63.56 -49.75
N GLU A 129 10.57 64.23 -48.86
CA GLU A 129 10.15 65.53 -48.33
C GLU A 129 10.38 66.71 -49.28
N LEU A 130 11.47 66.70 -50.05
CA LEU A 130 11.79 67.82 -50.93
C LEU A 130 11.07 67.73 -52.27
N THR A 131 10.93 66.53 -52.82
CA THR A 131 10.37 66.36 -54.18
C THR A 131 8.94 65.88 -54.17
N HIS A 132 8.60 64.91 -53.32
CA HIS A 132 7.25 64.33 -53.30
C HIS A 132 6.26 64.99 -52.33
N LYS A 133 6.70 65.93 -51.48
CA LYS A 133 5.79 66.77 -50.66
C LYS A 133 5.15 67.91 -51.44
N ALA A 134 5.68 68.23 -52.63
CA ALA A 134 5.13 69.27 -53.48
C ALA A 134 3.68 68.94 -53.84
N ARG A 135 2.81 69.97 -53.87
CA ARG A 135 1.35 69.81 -54.06
C ARG A 135 0.98 69.04 -55.34
N MET A 136 1.84 69.07 -56.35
CA MET A 136 1.68 68.35 -57.62
C MET A 136 1.76 66.82 -57.47
N PHE A 137 2.41 66.32 -56.43
CA PHE A 137 2.53 64.88 -56.11
C PHE A 137 1.68 64.46 -54.92
N SER A 138 0.72 65.30 -54.51
CA SER A 138 -0.15 65.02 -53.36
C SER A 138 -1.05 63.79 -53.55
N HIS A 139 -1.22 63.32 -54.79
CA HIS A 139 -1.92 62.08 -55.12
C HIS A 139 -0.99 60.86 -55.25
N HIS A 140 0.31 61.03 -55.01
CA HIS A 140 1.24 59.92 -55.05
C HIS A 140 1.17 59.14 -53.74
N GLU A 141 1.01 57.83 -53.85
CA GLU A 141 0.99 56.93 -52.70
C GLU A 141 2.43 56.55 -52.35
N ILE A 142 2.90 57.00 -51.19
CA ILE A 142 4.27 56.77 -50.71
C ILE A 142 4.21 55.94 -49.43
N VAL A 143 4.76 54.75 -49.51
CA VAL A 143 4.82 53.77 -48.41
C VAL A 143 6.27 53.58 -47.96
N SER A 144 6.48 53.00 -46.77
CA SER A 144 7.83 52.53 -46.42
C SER A 144 8.27 51.46 -47.42
N LEU A 145 9.57 51.37 -47.71
CA LEU A 145 10.10 50.40 -48.69
C LEU A 145 9.65 48.95 -48.37
N ALA A 146 9.58 48.60 -47.09
CA ALA A 146 9.08 47.30 -46.60
C ALA A 146 7.58 47.04 -46.86
N LYS A 147 6.78 48.08 -47.11
CA LYS A 147 5.34 48.00 -47.43
C LYS A 147 5.05 48.21 -48.92
N ARG A 148 6.07 48.19 -49.78
CA ARG A 148 5.89 48.28 -51.23
C ARG A 148 4.87 47.25 -51.69
N THR A 149 3.80 47.71 -52.32
CA THR A 149 2.81 46.82 -52.92
C THR A 149 3.48 46.15 -54.13
N LYS A 150 4.04 44.95 -53.96
CA LYS A 150 4.49 44.08 -55.06
C LYS A 150 3.25 43.53 -55.80
N ALA A 151 2.33 44.38 -56.24
CA ALA A 151 1.17 43.98 -57.04
C ALA A 151 1.59 43.71 -58.49
N LYS A 152 2.47 42.74 -58.69
CA LYS A 152 2.51 42.03 -59.98
C LYS A 152 1.31 41.10 -59.94
N HIS A 153 0.20 41.46 -60.58
CA HIS A 153 -0.85 40.50 -60.87
C HIS A 153 -0.18 39.29 -61.51
N ARG A 154 -0.22 38.14 -60.83
CA ARG A 154 0.42 36.94 -61.38
C ARG A 154 -0.34 36.60 -62.66
N LYS A 155 0.42 36.43 -63.73
CA LYS A 155 -0.10 36.08 -65.04
C LYS A 155 -0.12 34.57 -65.20
N CYS A 156 -1.11 34.09 -65.93
CA CYS A 156 -1.22 32.70 -66.31
C CYS A 156 -0.03 32.28 -67.15
N SER A 157 0.65 31.21 -66.76
CA SER A 157 1.84 30.71 -67.47
C SER A 157 1.53 30.22 -68.88
N LEU A 158 0.27 29.87 -69.18
CA LEU A 158 -0.17 29.39 -70.49
C LEU A 158 -0.67 30.52 -71.40
N HIS A 159 -1.26 31.56 -70.81
CA HIS A 159 -2.05 32.54 -71.54
C HIS A 159 -1.60 33.99 -71.38
N GLU A 160 -0.66 34.24 -70.46
CA GLU A 160 -0.13 35.56 -70.07
C GLU A 160 -1.17 36.59 -69.59
N GLU A 161 -2.41 36.15 -69.37
CA GLU A 161 -3.50 36.95 -68.79
C GLU A 161 -3.46 36.93 -67.26
N PRO A 162 -3.94 37.97 -66.57
CA PRO A 162 -4.02 37.97 -65.11
C PRO A 162 -4.92 36.84 -64.62
N TYR A 163 -4.51 36.18 -63.53
CA TYR A 163 -5.43 35.32 -62.79
C TYR A 163 -6.55 36.16 -62.19
N ILE A 164 -7.80 35.72 -62.36
CA ILE A 164 -9.01 36.41 -61.87
C ILE A 164 -9.97 35.49 -61.12
N LEU A 165 -9.84 34.17 -61.34
CA LEU A 165 -10.68 33.13 -60.73
C LEU A 165 -9.81 32.11 -60.00
N PHE A 166 -10.40 31.39 -59.05
CA PHE A 166 -9.79 30.27 -58.34
C PHE A 166 -10.73 29.07 -58.38
N SER A 167 -10.20 27.90 -58.75
CA SER A 167 -10.94 26.64 -58.68
C SER A 167 -10.73 26.01 -57.30
N THR A 168 -11.81 25.86 -56.54
CA THR A 168 -11.78 25.24 -55.21
C THR A 168 -11.54 23.72 -55.28
N GLU A 169 -11.99 23.08 -56.38
CA GLU A 169 -11.80 21.66 -56.65
C GLU A 169 -10.33 21.33 -56.97
N ASN A 170 -9.74 22.03 -57.95
CA ASN A 170 -8.38 21.76 -58.43
C ASN A 170 -7.29 22.54 -57.67
N LYS A 171 -7.68 23.43 -56.75
CA LYS A 171 -6.79 24.30 -55.95
C LYS A 171 -5.80 25.09 -56.81
N SER A 172 -6.30 25.65 -57.92
CA SER A 172 -5.49 26.34 -58.92
C SER A 172 -6.08 27.70 -59.31
N MET A 173 -5.22 28.68 -59.52
CA MET A 173 -5.60 29.99 -60.07
C MET A 173 -5.87 29.89 -61.57
N LEU A 174 -6.91 30.58 -62.05
CA LEU A 174 -7.38 30.54 -63.44
C LEU A 174 -7.49 31.96 -64.02
N CYS A 175 -7.03 32.13 -65.26
CA CYS A 175 -7.37 33.31 -66.05
C CYS A 175 -8.66 33.06 -66.82
N ILE A 176 -9.19 34.10 -67.47
CA ILE A 176 -10.43 34.00 -68.23
C ILE A 176 -10.39 32.95 -69.36
N LYS A 177 -9.23 32.73 -69.99
CA LYS A 177 -9.04 31.72 -71.05
C LYS A 177 -9.09 30.30 -70.46
N CYS A 178 -8.33 30.03 -69.39
CA CYS A 178 -8.38 28.75 -68.69
C CYS A 178 -9.80 28.38 -68.23
N PHE A 179 -10.59 29.35 -67.77
CA PHE A 179 -11.97 29.11 -67.35
C PHE A 179 -12.88 28.71 -68.53
N ARG A 180 -12.70 29.32 -69.70
CA ARG A 180 -13.45 28.98 -70.92
C ARG A 180 -13.08 27.62 -71.49
N ASP A 181 -11.82 27.21 -71.34
CA ASP A 181 -11.33 25.92 -71.83
C ASP A 181 -11.67 24.75 -70.89
N MET A 182 -12.11 25.06 -69.66
CA MET A 182 -12.48 24.06 -68.65
C MET A 182 -13.87 23.46 -68.92
N GLN A 183 -14.05 22.18 -68.56
CA GLN A 183 -15.34 21.47 -68.62
C GLN A 183 -16.42 22.21 -67.84
N VAL A 184 -17.66 22.15 -68.33
CA VAL A 184 -18.78 22.96 -67.83
C VAL A 184 -19.12 22.61 -66.38
N GLU A 185 -19.00 21.33 -66.03
CA GLU A 185 -19.28 20.77 -64.72
C GLU A 185 -18.33 21.33 -63.64
N SER A 186 -17.04 21.48 -63.94
CA SER A 186 -16.06 22.03 -63.00
C SER A 186 -16.17 23.55 -62.81
N ARG A 187 -16.94 24.26 -63.66
CA ARG A 187 -17.08 25.73 -63.57
C ARG A 187 -17.87 26.17 -62.34
N SER A 188 -18.77 25.33 -61.81
CA SER A 188 -19.51 25.63 -60.57
C SER A 188 -18.60 25.73 -59.34
N HIS A 189 -17.37 25.21 -59.42
CA HIS A 189 -16.37 25.27 -58.35
C HIS A 189 -15.37 26.42 -58.53
N CYS A 190 -15.65 27.36 -59.43
CA CYS A 190 -14.83 28.55 -59.63
C CYS A 190 -15.45 29.76 -58.94
N ILE A 191 -14.65 30.43 -58.13
CA ILE A 191 -15.00 31.67 -57.45
C ILE A 191 -13.99 32.75 -57.84
N ASP A 192 -14.34 34.01 -57.68
CA ASP A 192 -13.40 35.11 -57.88
C ASP A 192 -12.26 35.05 -56.83
N ILE A 193 -11.11 35.61 -57.18
CA ILE A 193 -9.91 35.55 -56.33
C ILE A 193 -10.12 36.21 -54.98
N GLU A 194 -10.91 37.28 -54.89
CA GLU A 194 -11.14 37.98 -53.62
C GLU A 194 -11.97 37.12 -52.67
N THR A 195 -13.06 36.53 -53.16
CA THR A 195 -13.87 35.58 -52.39
C THR A 195 -13.06 34.35 -51.98
N ALA A 196 -12.22 33.81 -52.88
CA ALA A 196 -11.34 32.69 -52.57
C ALA A 196 -10.30 33.04 -51.49
N TYR A 197 -9.77 34.26 -51.54
CA TYR A 197 -8.84 34.76 -50.54
C TYR A 197 -9.51 34.90 -49.17
N MET A 198 -10.70 35.51 -49.10
CA MET A 198 -11.45 35.63 -47.84
C MET A 198 -11.77 34.26 -47.23
N GLN A 199 -12.30 33.32 -48.02
CA GLN A 199 -12.57 31.95 -47.55
C GLN A 199 -11.28 31.23 -47.11
N GLY A 200 -10.18 31.43 -47.84
CA GLY A 200 -8.87 30.88 -47.49
C GLY A 200 -8.33 31.43 -46.18
N CYS A 201 -8.50 32.73 -45.92
CA CYS A 201 -8.14 33.38 -44.66
C CYS A 201 -8.95 32.80 -43.48
N GLU A 202 -10.28 32.69 -43.62
CA GLU A 202 -11.14 32.10 -42.58
C GLU A 202 -10.75 30.65 -42.26
N MET A 203 -10.49 29.84 -43.30
CA MET A 203 -10.03 28.46 -43.11
C MET A 203 -8.66 28.37 -42.43
N LEU A 204 -7.73 29.27 -42.77
CA LEU A 204 -6.42 29.34 -42.14
C LEU A 204 -6.53 29.78 -40.69
N ASP A 205 -7.34 30.79 -40.39
CA ASP A 205 -7.59 31.27 -39.03
C ASP A 205 -8.17 30.16 -38.16
N GLN A 206 -9.12 29.39 -38.68
CA GLN A 206 -9.67 28.23 -37.97
C GLN A 206 -8.60 27.16 -37.70
N ALA A 207 -7.73 26.86 -38.69
CA ALA A 207 -6.64 25.91 -38.50
C ALA A 207 -5.61 26.41 -37.47
N VAL A 208 -5.30 27.71 -37.46
CA VAL A 208 -4.41 28.34 -36.49
C VAL A 208 -4.98 28.24 -35.07
N LEU A 209 -6.29 28.40 -34.89
CA LEU A 209 -6.94 28.24 -33.58
C LEU A 209 -6.74 26.81 -33.04
N VAL A 210 -6.98 25.79 -33.87
CA VAL A 210 -6.77 24.38 -33.48
C VAL A 210 -5.30 24.12 -33.08
N VAL A 211 -4.34 24.69 -33.82
CA VAL A 211 -2.92 24.56 -33.48
C VAL A 211 -2.57 25.29 -32.18
N LYS A 212 -3.15 26.45 -31.91
CA LYS A 212 -2.96 27.18 -30.63
C LYS A 212 -3.52 26.42 -29.43
N GLU A 213 -4.69 25.80 -29.58
CA GLU A 213 -5.25 24.92 -28.56
C GLU A 213 -4.34 23.71 -28.30
N LEU A 214 -3.84 23.06 -29.36
CA LEU A 214 -2.89 21.95 -29.23
C LEU A 214 -1.58 22.40 -28.57
N GLN A 215 -1.05 23.57 -28.92
CA GLN A 215 0.14 24.15 -28.30
C GLN A 215 -0.07 24.36 -26.80
N THR A 216 -1.22 24.88 -26.41
CA THR A 216 -1.56 25.16 -25.00
C THR A 216 -1.69 23.86 -24.22
N SER A 217 -2.48 22.91 -24.73
CA SER A 217 -2.65 21.58 -24.12
C SER A 217 -1.32 20.82 -23.99
N THR A 218 -0.44 20.90 -25.01
CA THR A 218 0.89 20.29 -24.95
C THR A 218 1.76 20.96 -23.87
N GLY A 219 1.70 22.28 -23.73
CA GLY A 219 2.41 23.01 -22.69
C GLY A 219 1.96 22.60 -21.28
N GLU A 220 0.65 22.50 -21.07
CA GLU A 220 0.05 22.03 -19.81
C GLU A 220 0.44 20.58 -19.50
N ALA A 221 0.39 19.69 -20.49
CA ALA A 221 0.82 18.30 -20.34
C ALA A 221 2.31 18.19 -19.95
N ILE A 222 3.19 19.00 -20.56
CA ILE A 222 4.61 19.05 -20.19
C ILE A 222 4.78 19.51 -18.75
N LEU A 223 4.06 20.55 -18.32
CA LEU A 223 4.11 21.04 -16.93
C LEU A 223 3.64 19.99 -15.94
N LEU A 224 2.52 19.32 -16.23
CA LEU A 224 1.99 18.23 -15.41
C LEU A 224 2.99 17.07 -15.29
N LEU A 225 3.55 16.60 -16.41
CA LEU A 225 4.54 15.53 -16.40
C LEU A 225 5.80 15.90 -15.62
N ARG A 226 6.25 17.17 -15.71
CA ARG A 226 7.38 17.66 -14.90
C ARG A 226 7.04 17.69 -13.40
N ALA A 227 5.82 18.07 -13.03
CA ALA A 227 5.38 18.04 -11.64
C ALA A 227 5.33 16.61 -11.10
N MET A 228 4.72 15.68 -11.84
CA MET A 228 4.65 14.26 -11.46
C MET A 228 6.04 13.63 -11.32
N LEU A 229 7.00 13.98 -12.19
CA LEU A 229 8.39 13.52 -12.03
C LEU A 229 9.02 14.03 -10.74
N GLY A 230 8.74 15.28 -10.34
CA GLY A 230 9.18 15.84 -9.06
C GLY A 230 8.56 15.12 -7.86
N GLU A 231 7.25 14.84 -7.92
CA GLU A 231 6.54 14.08 -6.88
C GLU A 231 7.09 12.65 -6.73
N VAL A 232 7.37 11.96 -7.83
CA VAL A 232 7.99 10.62 -7.77
C VAL A 232 9.34 10.66 -7.06
N CYS A 233 10.15 11.69 -7.28
CA CYS A 233 11.42 11.84 -6.56
C CYS A 233 11.21 12.05 -5.05
N LEU A 234 10.28 12.93 -4.66
CA LEU A 234 9.95 13.17 -3.25
C LEU A 234 9.40 11.90 -2.58
N ASN A 235 8.51 11.17 -3.24
CA ASN A 235 7.94 9.93 -2.73
C ASN A 235 9.02 8.87 -2.46
N VAL A 236 10.04 8.76 -3.31
CA VAL A 236 11.15 7.83 -3.07
C VAL A 236 11.90 8.21 -1.80
N GLU A 237 12.20 9.49 -1.59
CA GLU A 237 12.87 9.96 -0.37
C GLU A 237 12.00 9.73 0.89
N GLU A 238 10.70 9.98 0.80
CA GLU A 238 9.76 9.73 1.90
C GLU A 238 9.67 8.24 2.26
N GLU A 239 9.57 7.36 1.27
CA GLU A 239 9.54 5.90 1.47
C GLU A 239 10.87 5.40 2.05
N GLU A 240 12.02 5.85 1.54
CA GLU A 240 13.34 5.50 2.09
C GLU A 240 13.45 5.91 3.57
N ASN A 241 12.97 7.11 3.92
CA ASN A 241 12.93 7.60 5.30
C ASN A 241 11.97 6.79 6.19
N ALA A 242 10.79 6.43 5.69
CA ALA A 242 9.81 5.62 6.40
C ALA A 242 10.36 4.21 6.71
N ILE A 243 11.01 3.57 5.73
CA ILE A 243 11.68 2.27 5.90
C ILE A 243 12.75 2.35 6.99
N CYS A 244 13.63 3.37 6.92
CA CYS A 244 14.69 3.55 7.90
C CYS A 244 14.12 3.79 9.32
N SER A 245 13.08 4.61 9.44
CA SER A 245 12.41 4.90 10.70
C SER A 245 11.82 3.64 11.35
N LEU A 246 11.08 2.84 10.57
CA LEU A 246 10.49 1.58 11.05
C LEU A 246 11.57 0.60 11.52
N PHE A 247 12.64 0.44 10.73
CA PHE A 247 13.73 -0.48 11.07
C PHE A 247 14.42 -0.07 12.39
N ASN A 248 14.71 1.21 12.56
CA ASN A 248 15.33 1.72 13.79
C ASN A 248 14.43 1.52 15.01
N SER A 249 13.12 1.76 14.87
CA SER A 249 12.12 1.50 15.92
C SER A 249 12.07 0.03 16.34
N LEU A 250 12.09 -0.89 15.35
CA LEU A 250 12.16 -2.34 15.61
C LEU A 250 13.40 -2.72 16.41
N GLN A 251 14.57 -2.19 16.03
CA GLN A 251 15.82 -2.46 16.73
C GLN A 251 15.78 -1.95 18.18
N GLU A 252 15.30 -0.72 18.39
CA GLU A 252 15.23 -0.12 19.71
C GLU A 252 14.35 -0.96 20.65
N LYS A 253 13.16 -1.36 20.18
CA LYS A 253 12.21 -2.15 20.97
C LYS A 253 12.72 -3.56 21.28
N LEU A 254 13.39 -4.19 20.33
CA LEU A 254 14.06 -5.48 20.57
C LEU A 254 15.19 -5.36 21.59
N GLU A 255 16.02 -4.32 21.51
CA GLU A 255 17.12 -4.13 22.44
C GLU A 255 16.62 -3.77 23.85
N GLU A 256 15.57 -2.96 23.96
CA GLU A 256 14.86 -2.71 25.22
C GLU A 256 14.35 -4.01 25.84
N ARG A 257 13.66 -4.83 25.04
CA ARG A 257 13.07 -6.09 25.51
C ARG A 257 14.13 -7.10 25.95
N LYS A 258 15.23 -7.21 25.20
CA LYS A 258 16.39 -8.02 25.55
C LYS A 258 16.95 -7.64 26.93
N LYS A 259 17.12 -6.34 27.21
CA LYS A 259 17.61 -5.85 28.51
C LYS A 259 16.68 -6.26 29.65
N ILE A 260 15.36 -6.16 29.45
CA ILE A 260 14.36 -6.57 30.46
C ILE A 260 14.44 -8.08 30.74
N LEU A 261 14.50 -8.91 29.69
CA LEU A 261 14.54 -10.37 29.84
C LEU A 261 15.82 -10.85 30.52
N LEU A 262 16.97 -10.23 30.22
CA LEU A 262 18.24 -10.53 30.89
C LEU A 262 18.20 -10.16 32.38
N LYS A 263 17.65 -9.00 32.74
CA LYS A 263 17.46 -8.61 34.15
C LYS A 263 16.52 -9.58 34.88
N ALA A 264 15.43 -10.02 34.24
CA ALA A 264 14.51 -11.00 34.83
C ALA A 264 15.20 -12.36 35.07
N ALA A 265 16.02 -12.83 34.13
CA ALA A 265 16.80 -14.06 34.29
C ALA A 265 17.81 -13.96 35.44
N GLN A 266 18.52 -12.83 35.54
CA GLN A 266 19.48 -12.56 36.62
C GLN A 266 18.79 -12.49 37.99
N SER A 267 17.65 -11.81 38.09
CA SER A 267 16.88 -11.74 39.33
C SER A 267 16.37 -13.12 39.79
N GLN A 268 15.87 -13.95 38.86
CA GLN A 268 15.50 -15.34 39.19
C GLN A 268 16.71 -16.16 39.64
N HIS A 269 17.88 -15.97 39.03
CA HIS A 269 19.10 -16.63 39.46
C HIS A 269 19.46 -16.24 40.90
N GLU A 270 19.52 -14.94 41.20
CA GLU A 270 19.90 -14.42 42.52
C GLU A 270 18.94 -14.86 43.62
N GLU A 271 17.62 -14.80 43.39
CA GLU A 271 16.61 -15.23 44.36
C GLU A 271 16.73 -16.73 44.67
N LYS A 272 16.87 -17.55 43.63
CA LYS A 272 16.98 -19.02 43.78
C LYS A 272 18.29 -19.42 44.41
N GLU A 273 19.39 -18.81 44.01
CA GLU A 273 20.70 -19.07 44.58
C GLU A 273 20.71 -18.72 46.07
N LYS A 274 20.15 -17.57 46.45
CA LYS A 274 20.01 -17.16 47.85
C LYS A 274 19.19 -18.18 48.65
N ALA A 275 18.01 -18.57 48.17
CA ALA A 275 17.17 -19.54 48.86
C ALA A 275 17.87 -20.90 49.05
N LEU A 276 18.57 -21.39 48.02
CA LEU A 276 19.32 -22.64 48.09
C LEU A 276 20.52 -22.55 49.05
N LYS A 277 21.25 -21.42 49.05
CA LYS A 277 22.36 -21.16 49.99
C LYS A 277 21.87 -21.11 51.44
N GLU A 278 20.72 -20.47 51.70
CA GLU A 278 20.10 -20.43 53.04
C GLU A 278 19.66 -21.83 53.50
N GLN A 279 19.09 -22.65 52.62
CA GLN A 279 18.80 -24.05 52.95
C GLN A 279 20.07 -24.86 53.23
N LEU A 280 21.11 -24.67 52.41
CA LEU A 280 22.38 -25.37 52.55
C LEU A 280 23.05 -25.01 53.87
N SER A 281 23.07 -23.74 54.28
CA SER A 281 23.66 -23.32 55.55
C SER A 281 22.92 -23.94 56.74
N HIS A 282 21.59 -23.99 56.69
CA HIS A 282 20.77 -24.64 57.73
C HIS A 282 21.07 -26.15 57.86
N LEU A 283 21.13 -26.88 56.74
CA LEU A 283 21.44 -28.31 56.75
C LEU A 283 22.88 -28.58 57.20
N THR A 284 23.82 -27.72 56.79
CA THR A 284 25.22 -27.80 57.19
C THR A 284 25.38 -27.59 58.71
N ALA A 285 24.58 -26.71 59.33
CA ALA A 285 24.59 -26.51 60.78
C ALA A 285 23.87 -27.64 61.55
N LEU A 286 22.84 -28.27 60.96
CA LEU A 286 22.12 -29.39 61.57
C LEU A 286 22.99 -30.65 61.66
N LEU A 287 23.84 -30.90 60.66
CA LEU A 287 24.61 -32.14 60.57
C LEU A 287 25.56 -32.36 61.77
N PRO A 288 26.40 -31.39 62.20
CA PRO A 288 27.20 -31.53 63.41
C PRO A 288 26.36 -31.71 64.67
N THR A 289 25.22 -31.03 64.76
CA THR A 289 24.28 -31.18 65.90
C THR A 289 23.82 -32.64 66.02
N LEU A 290 23.43 -33.26 64.90
CA LEU A 290 23.05 -34.67 64.87
C LEU A 290 24.23 -35.58 65.24
N GLN A 291 25.42 -35.33 64.69
CA GLN A 291 26.62 -36.12 64.98
C GLN A 291 26.98 -36.10 66.48
N VAL A 292 26.97 -34.93 67.12
CA VAL A 292 27.25 -34.79 68.55
C VAL A 292 26.24 -35.59 69.38
N HIS A 293 24.95 -35.54 69.05
CA HIS A 293 23.94 -36.31 69.77
C HIS A 293 24.10 -37.82 69.59
N LEU A 294 24.46 -38.28 68.39
CA LEU A 294 24.72 -39.70 68.14
C LEU A 294 25.93 -40.21 68.94
N VAL A 295 27.04 -39.46 68.94
CA VAL A 295 28.23 -39.79 69.74
C VAL A 295 27.91 -39.78 71.24
N THR A 296 27.16 -38.78 71.71
CA THR A 296 26.70 -38.70 73.11
C THR A 296 25.89 -39.93 73.52
N CYS A 297 25.00 -40.41 72.64
CA CYS A 297 24.23 -41.64 72.89
C CYS A 297 25.13 -42.86 73.00
N SER A 298 26.07 -43.02 72.07
CA SER A 298 27.02 -44.14 72.10
C SER A 298 27.87 -44.14 73.36
N ALA A 299 28.40 -42.97 73.76
CA ALA A 299 29.19 -42.82 74.98
C ALA A 299 28.37 -43.18 76.22
N PHE A 300 27.16 -42.61 76.35
CA PHE A 300 26.26 -42.87 77.47
C PHE A 300 25.90 -44.35 77.60
N LEU A 301 25.58 -45.03 76.50
CA LEU A 301 25.27 -46.47 76.53
C LEU A 301 26.47 -47.34 76.90
N SER A 302 27.70 -46.91 76.58
CA SER A 302 28.92 -47.66 76.89
C SER A 302 29.41 -47.48 78.33
N SER A 303 29.11 -46.34 78.95
CA SER A 303 29.68 -45.97 80.26
C SER A 303 28.66 -45.96 81.41
N ALA A 304 27.37 -45.76 81.13
CA ALA A 304 26.37 -45.60 82.19
C ALA A 304 26.01 -46.94 82.85
N ASN A 305 26.03 -46.96 84.18
CA ASN A 305 25.49 -48.07 84.94
C ASN A 305 23.95 -47.97 85.08
N LYS A 306 23.30 -49.02 85.61
CA LYS A 306 21.82 -49.10 85.68
C LYS A 306 21.15 -47.93 86.42
N PHE A 307 21.84 -47.31 87.39
CA PHE A 307 21.29 -46.21 88.18
C PHE A 307 21.41 -44.88 87.42
N GLU A 308 22.58 -44.60 86.85
CA GLU A 308 22.83 -43.43 86.00
C GLU A 308 21.95 -43.44 84.75
N PHE A 309 21.70 -44.63 84.19
CA PHE A 309 20.78 -44.79 83.06
C PHE A 309 19.35 -44.40 83.42
N LEU A 310 18.83 -44.86 84.56
CA LEU A 310 17.46 -44.55 84.98
C LEU A 310 17.29 -43.07 85.36
N ASP A 311 18.34 -42.44 85.89
CA ASP A 311 18.35 -41.03 86.23
C ASP A 311 18.37 -40.13 84.97
N MET A 312 19.34 -40.36 84.06
CA MET A 312 19.62 -39.45 82.93
C MET A 312 19.10 -39.94 81.56
N GLY A 313 18.85 -41.22 81.38
CA GLY A 313 18.50 -41.82 80.08
C GLY A 313 17.20 -41.29 79.49
N TYR A 314 16.18 -41.06 80.32
CA TYR A 314 14.91 -40.49 79.87
C TYR A 314 15.05 -39.04 79.39
N GLN A 315 15.94 -38.25 80.00
CA GLN A 315 16.23 -36.89 79.54
C GLN A 315 16.91 -36.89 78.17
N LEU A 316 17.86 -37.82 77.94
CA LEU A 316 18.50 -37.99 76.63
C LEU A 316 17.49 -38.42 75.56
N MET A 317 16.60 -39.38 75.88
CA MET A 317 15.54 -39.81 74.98
C MET A 317 14.58 -38.66 74.64
N GLU A 318 14.21 -37.83 75.61
CA GLU A 318 13.37 -36.66 75.36
C GLU A 318 14.07 -35.62 74.48
N ARG A 319 15.37 -35.38 74.70
CA ARG A 319 16.19 -34.51 73.85
C ARG A 319 16.21 -34.99 72.40
N LEU A 320 16.45 -36.29 72.16
CA LEU A 320 16.40 -36.88 70.82
C LEU A 320 15.02 -36.75 70.18
N LYS A 321 13.95 -37.04 70.93
CA LYS A 321 12.57 -36.86 70.46
C LYS A 321 12.29 -35.42 70.04
N ARG A 322 12.81 -34.42 70.76
CA ARG A 322 12.67 -33.00 70.41
C ARG A 322 13.45 -32.65 69.13
N ILE A 323 14.67 -33.18 68.96
CA ILE A 323 15.48 -32.96 67.76
C ILE A 323 14.82 -33.52 66.51
N VAL A 324 14.22 -34.71 66.60
CA VAL A 324 13.52 -35.35 65.48
C VAL A 324 12.21 -34.63 65.15
N LYS A 325 11.53 -34.05 66.15
CA LYS A 325 10.28 -33.30 65.97
C LYS A 325 10.47 -31.89 65.39
N LEU A 326 11.71 -31.36 65.35
CA LEU A 326 11.98 -30.07 64.72
C LEU A 326 11.74 -30.16 63.20
N PRO A 327 11.17 -29.11 62.57
CA PRO A 327 10.92 -29.10 61.14
C PRO A 327 12.23 -28.94 60.35
N HIS A 328 12.74 -30.04 59.78
CA HIS A 328 13.93 -30.04 58.94
C HIS A 328 13.57 -30.03 57.46
N ARG A 329 14.00 -29.02 56.71
CA ARG A 329 13.76 -28.94 55.26
C ARG A 329 14.84 -29.68 54.47
N LEU A 330 14.73 -31.02 54.44
CA LEU A 330 15.68 -31.90 53.77
C LEU A 330 15.53 -31.93 52.23
N LYS A 331 14.43 -31.41 51.69
CA LYS A 331 14.18 -31.32 50.25
C LYS A 331 14.40 -29.88 49.75
N PRO A 332 14.91 -29.69 48.51
CA PRO A 332 15.00 -28.38 47.89
C PRO A 332 13.63 -27.69 47.84
N VAL A 333 13.56 -26.44 48.28
CA VAL A 333 12.30 -25.65 48.32
C VAL A 333 12.00 -25.03 46.96
N GLN A 334 13.02 -24.88 46.10
CA GLN A 334 12.87 -24.28 44.78
C GLN A 334 13.55 -25.13 43.69
N SER A 335 13.03 -25.02 42.47
CA SER A 335 13.62 -25.60 41.26
C SER A 335 14.78 -24.74 40.75
N SER A 336 15.85 -25.38 40.29
CA SER A 336 17.03 -24.72 39.68
C SER A 336 16.79 -24.16 38.28
N LYS A 337 15.64 -24.44 37.65
CA LYS A 337 15.36 -23.98 36.28
C LYS A 337 15.00 -22.50 36.24
N ILE A 338 15.63 -21.73 35.35
CA ILE A 338 15.25 -20.34 35.04
C ILE A 338 14.37 -20.36 33.79
N ASN A 339 13.26 -19.64 33.80
CA ASN A 339 12.38 -19.51 32.63
C ASN A 339 11.87 -18.07 32.51
N THR A 340 12.12 -17.45 31.36
CA THR A 340 11.71 -16.07 31.03
C THR A 340 10.74 -16.01 29.86
N GLU A 341 10.39 -17.15 29.25
CA GLU A 341 9.52 -17.21 28.06
C GLU A 341 9.97 -16.28 26.91
N TYR A 342 11.29 -16.08 26.78
CA TYR A 342 11.89 -15.06 25.92
C TYR A 342 11.36 -15.03 24.48
N ARG A 343 11.01 -16.20 23.91
CA ARG A 343 10.46 -16.29 22.55
C ARG A 343 9.10 -15.58 22.43
N SER A 344 8.19 -15.85 23.35
CA SER A 344 6.86 -15.23 23.38
C SER A 344 6.95 -13.74 23.66
N GLU A 345 7.87 -13.34 24.54
CA GLU A 345 8.08 -11.94 24.92
C GLU A 345 8.65 -11.08 23.78
N PHE A 346 9.53 -11.64 22.95
CA PHE A 346 10.00 -10.98 21.71
C PHE A 346 8.91 -10.93 20.65
N ALA A 347 8.14 -12.01 20.45
CA ALA A 347 7.03 -12.02 19.50
C ALA A 347 6.00 -10.92 19.83
N ARG A 348 5.57 -10.83 21.09
CA ARG A 348 4.64 -9.79 21.56
C ARG A 348 5.20 -8.37 21.45
N CYS A 349 6.52 -8.22 21.51
CA CYS A 349 7.17 -6.91 21.38
C CYS A 349 7.16 -6.40 19.93
N LEU A 350 7.18 -7.30 18.96
CA LEU A 350 7.24 -6.98 17.53
C LEU A 350 5.85 -6.80 16.91
N GLU A 351 4.82 -7.43 17.48
CA GLU A 351 3.44 -7.41 16.99
C GLU A 351 2.89 -5.99 16.70
N PRO A 352 3.05 -4.98 17.58
CA PRO A 352 2.55 -3.63 17.30
C PRO A 352 3.33 -2.88 16.22
N LEU A 353 4.60 -3.22 16.01
CA LEU A 353 5.52 -2.50 15.13
C LEU A 353 5.48 -3.03 13.71
N LEU A 354 5.38 -4.34 13.56
CA LEU A 354 5.36 -4.97 12.25
C LEU A 354 3.99 -4.88 11.59
N GLN A 355 2.97 -4.35 12.29
CA GLN A 355 1.57 -4.38 11.86
C GLN A 355 1.26 -5.71 11.17
N ILE A 356 1.76 -6.82 11.74
CA ILE A 356 1.18 -8.13 11.49
C ILE A 356 -0.12 -8.08 12.29
N GLY A 357 -1.05 -7.24 11.86
CA GLY A 357 -2.42 -7.46 12.22
C GLY A 357 -2.79 -8.85 11.68
N PRO A 358 -3.80 -9.51 12.27
CA PRO A 358 -4.68 -10.27 11.39
C PRO A 358 -5.02 -9.34 10.21
N ARG A 359 -4.96 -9.85 8.97
CA ARG A 359 -5.21 -9.10 7.73
C ARG A 359 -6.39 -8.11 7.92
N CYS A 360 -6.09 -6.84 8.18
CA CYS A 360 -7.00 -5.69 8.14
C CYS A 360 -6.14 -4.41 8.22
N PRO A 361 -6.22 -3.48 7.25
CA PRO A 361 -5.61 -2.16 7.39
C PRO A 361 -6.59 -1.17 8.06
N PRO A 362 -6.11 -0.18 8.83
CA PRO A 362 -6.94 0.94 9.22
C PRO A 362 -7.17 1.87 8.02
N SER A 363 -8.42 2.27 7.87
CA SER A 363 -8.87 3.29 6.92
C SER A 363 -8.10 4.60 7.08
N VAL A 364 -7.38 5.01 6.02
CA VAL A 364 -7.21 6.44 5.68
C VAL A 364 -7.56 6.61 4.20
N THR A 365 -8.52 7.49 3.97
CA THR A 365 -9.17 7.85 2.70
C THR A 365 -8.22 8.50 1.68
N GLY A 366 -8.33 8.10 0.40
CA GLY A 366 -7.89 8.89 -0.77
C GLY A 366 -7.54 8.09 -2.03
N SER A 367 -8.52 7.91 -2.93
CA SER A 367 -8.52 7.67 -4.41
C SER A 367 -7.17 7.64 -5.16
N THR A 368 -6.89 6.87 -6.23
CA THR A 368 -7.69 6.13 -7.23
C THR A 368 -6.74 5.25 -8.09
N SER A 369 -7.19 4.03 -8.43
CA SER A 369 -6.97 3.29 -9.69
C SER A 369 -5.54 3.03 -10.24
N ALA A 370 -5.09 1.77 -10.23
CA ALA A 370 -4.81 0.98 -11.44
C ALA A 370 -4.36 -0.45 -11.09
N ALA A 371 -5.06 -1.43 -11.67
CA ALA A 371 -4.76 -2.85 -11.54
C ALA A 371 -3.48 -3.24 -12.28
N ILE A 372 -2.59 -4.00 -11.63
CA ILE A 372 -1.78 -5.04 -12.29
C ILE A 372 -1.74 -6.26 -11.36
N ARG A 373 -2.38 -7.34 -11.83
CA ARG A 373 -2.20 -8.70 -11.32
C ARG A 373 -0.76 -9.13 -11.56
N LEU A 374 -0.06 -9.52 -10.49
CA LEU A 374 1.05 -10.46 -10.57
C LEU A 374 0.79 -11.57 -9.55
N GLN A 375 0.24 -12.67 -10.07
CA GLN A 375 0.43 -13.97 -9.46
C GLN A 375 1.93 -14.32 -9.58
N SER A 376 2.56 -14.68 -8.47
CA SER A 376 3.63 -15.68 -8.50
C SER A 376 3.61 -16.51 -7.22
N PRO A 377 3.75 -17.84 -7.33
CA PRO A 377 3.56 -18.79 -6.25
C PRO A 377 4.89 -19.21 -5.61
N LEU A 378 4.79 -19.98 -4.53
CA LEU A 378 5.83 -20.84 -3.95
C LEU A 378 6.91 -20.15 -3.09
N THR A 379 6.76 -20.27 -1.78
CA THR A 379 7.90 -20.53 -0.88
C THR A 379 7.75 -21.93 -0.30
N VAL A 380 8.32 -22.87 -1.06
CA VAL A 380 8.66 -24.23 -0.64
C VAL A 380 9.60 -24.13 0.56
N SER A 381 9.17 -24.67 1.70
CA SER A 381 10.04 -24.88 2.85
C SER A 381 11.08 -25.95 2.49
N CYS A 382 12.33 -25.53 2.36
CA CYS A 382 13.47 -26.40 2.14
C CYS A 382 13.61 -27.42 3.28
N ARG A 383 13.33 -28.69 2.99
CA ARG A 383 13.85 -29.84 3.75
C ARG A 383 14.65 -30.72 2.81
N SER A 384 15.88 -31.06 3.21
CA SER A 384 16.65 -32.26 2.79
C SER A 384 18.03 -32.31 3.50
N PRO A 385 18.73 -33.46 3.58
CA PRO A 385 18.73 -34.33 4.78
C PRO A 385 20.15 -34.83 5.21
N SER A 386 20.27 -35.48 6.38
CA SER A 386 21.24 -36.54 6.78
C SER A 386 21.29 -36.58 8.33
N LEU A 387 20.86 -37.63 9.06
CA LEU A 387 21.33 -39.01 9.22
C LEU A 387 22.81 -39.18 9.61
N SER A 388 23.02 -39.36 10.93
CA SER A 388 24.06 -40.12 11.65
C SER A 388 24.29 -39.38 12.98
N GLU A 389 23.81 -39.84 14.14
CA GLU A 389 24.39 -40.93 14.91
C GLU A 389 23.37 -41.51 15.93
N MET A 390 23.55 -42.80 16.25
CA MET A 390 22.78 -43.61 17.20
C MET A 390 22.79 -43.08 18.65
N PRO A 391 21.76 -43.40 19.47
CA PRO A 391 21.66 -42.94 20.85
C PRO A 391 22.36 -43.90 21.82
N LEU A 392 23.21 -43.35 22.71
CA LEU A 392 23.65 -44.05 23.91
C LEU A 392 22.67 -43.80 25.07
N GLY A 393 21.99 -44.87 25.48
CA GLY A 393 21.72 -45.24 26.87
C GLY A 393 21.26 -44.18 27.89
N SER A 394 19.96 -44.26 28.20
CA SER A 394 19.38 -44.28 29.57
C SER A 394 19.87 -43.27 30.61
N ALA A 395 18.97 -42.34 31.01
CA ALA A 395 18.39 -42.33 32.36
C ALA A 395 17.36 -41.21 32.52
N PHE A 396 16.43 -41.44 33.46
CA PHE A 396 15.46 -40.51 34.06
C PHE A 396 14.09 -40.38 33.38
N GLY A 397 13.17 -41.22 33.90
CA GLY A 397 11.74 -41.03 33.78
C GLY A 397 11.31 -39.65 34.27
N ARG A 398 10.98 -38.77 33.34
CA ARG A 398 10.05 -37.65 33.60
C ARG A 398 8.64 -38.22 33.53
N ARG A 399 7.87 -38.14 34.60
CA ARG A 399 6.40 -38.16 34.51
C ARG A 399 5.96 -36.87 33.79
N PRO A 400 5.28 -36.93 32.63
CA PRO A 400 4.69 -35.75 32.01
C PRO A 400 3.19 -35.72 32.36
N THR A 401 2.83 -35.27 33.57
CA THR A 401 1.40 -35.22 33.95
C THR A 401 1.11 -34.08 34.93
N SER A 402 0.66 -32.94 34.41
CA SER A 402 -0.40 -32.13 35.03
C SER A 402 -1.03 -31.14 34.04
N HIS A 403 -0.22 -30.47 33.21
CA HIS A 403 -0.74 -29.44 32.27
C HIS A 403 -1.57 -29.98 31.11
N ARG A 404 -1.29 -31.22 30.66
CA ARG A 404 -1.98 -31.86 29.52
C ARG A 404 -3.42 -32.29 29.82
N ASN A 405 -3.75 -32.55 31.10
CA ASN A 405 -5.08 -33.02 31.52
C ASN A 405 -6.07 -31.88 31.83
N ILE A 406 -5.62 -30.63 31.87
CA ILE A 406 -6.46 -29.47 32.24
C ILE A 406 -7.14 -28.89 31.00
N CYS A 407 -6.41 -28.79 29.88
CA CYS A 407 -6.93 -28.18 28.65
C CYS A 407 -8.01 -29.05 27.95
N THR A 408 -7.82 -30.37 27.96
CA THR A 408 -8.81 -31.32 27.41
C THR A 408 -10.11 -31.34 28.20
N LYS A 409 -10.05 -31.23 29.53
CA LYS A 409 -11.23 -31.26 30.40
C LYS A 409 -12.10 -30.00 30.30
N VAL A 410 -11.50 -28.85 29.99
CA VAL A 410 -12.23 -27.59 29.79
C VAL A 410 -13.00 -27.64 28.46
N LEU A 411 -12.36 -28.09 27.38
CA LEU A 411 -13.01 -28.26 26.07
C LEU A 411 -14.11 -29.34 26.09
N LEU A 412 -13.95 -30.39 26.91
CA LEU A 412 -14.96 -31.44 27.07
C LEU A 412 -16.12 -31.06 28.00
N ALA A 413 -16.00 -29.98 28.77
CA ALA A 413 -17.03 -29.51 29.69
C ALA A 413 -18.04 -28.56 29.02
N GLU A 414 -17.70 -27.96 27.88
CA GLU A 414 -18.56 -27.00 27.16
C GLU A 414 -19.74 -27.64 26.39
N GLY A 415 -19.87 -28.98 26.42
CA GLY A 415 -21.09 -29.69 26.00
C GLY A 415 -21.37 -29.72 24.49
N ARG A 416 -20.52 -29.09 23.64
CA ARG A 416 -20.60 -29.25 22.18
C ARG A 416 -19.76 -30.44 21.72
N GLU A 417 -20.42 -31.44 21.16
CA GLU A 417 -19.80 -32.56 20.45
C GLU A 417 -19.15 -32.02 19.17
N THR A 418 -17.83 -32.02 19.10
CA THR A 418 -17.06 -31.68 17.89
C THR A 418 -16.12 -32.85 17.57
N PRO A 419 -15.70 -33.00 16.30
CA PRO A 419 -14.74 -34.05 15.93
C PRO A 419 -13.44 -33.97 16.75
N PHE A 420 -13.04 -32.77 17.16
CA PHE A 420 -11.88 -32.55 18.02
C PHE A 420 -12.11 -33.03 19.46
N THR A 421 -13.28 -32.74 20.05
CA THR A 421 -13.60 -33.20 21.41
C THR A 421 -13.75 -34.72 21.46
N GLU A 422 -14.29 -35.35 20.41
CA GLU A 422 -14.33 -36.81 20.28
C GLU A 422 -12.92 -37.43 20.17
N HIS A 423 -12.06 -36.88 19.30
CA HIS A 423 -10.66 -37.28 19.19
C HIS A 423 -9.93 -37.22 20.54
N CYS A 424 -10.09 -36.13 21.29
CA CYS A 424 -9.50 -35.97 22.61
C CYS A 424 -9.93 -37.07 23.59
N ARG A 425 -11.21 -37.46 23.62
CA ARG A 425 -11.70 -38.56 24.47
C ARG A 425 -11.10 -39.90 24.05
N ASN A 426 -11.06 -40.18 22.76
CA ASN A 426 -10.53 -41.43 22.22
C ASN A 426 -9.04 -41.57 22.53
N TYR A 427 -8.26 -40.50 22.34
CA TYR A 427 -6.84 -40.46 22.68
C TYR A 427 -6.60 -40.66 24.18
N GLU A 428 -7.36 -39.99 25.06
CA GLU A 428 -7.19 -40.16 26.51
C GLU A 428 -7.48 -41.59 26.98
N ASN A 429 -8.47 -42.27 26.37
CA ASN A 429 -8.80 -43.65 26.66
C ASN A 429 -7.69 -44.60 26.19
N ALA A 430 -7.21 -44.44 24.95
CA ALA A 430 -6.11 -45.24 24.40
C ALA A 430 -4.81 -45.05 25.19
N TYR A 431 -4.48 -43.81 25.55
CA TYR A 431 -3.31 -43.48 26.36
C TYR A 431 -3.37 -44.11 27.76
N ARG A 432 -4.55 -44.10 28.40
CA ARG A 432 -4.74 -44.77 29.70
C ARG A 432 -4.51 -46.28 29.60
N SER A 433 -5.05 -46.95 28.58
CA SER A 433 -4.84 -48.38 28.36
C SER A 433 -3.35 -48.71 28.15
N LEU A 434 -2.66 -47.96 27.27
CA LEU A 434 -1.22 -48.12 27.04
C LEU A 434 -0.39 -47.88 28.31
N GLN A 435 -0.78 -46.89 29.13
CA GLN A 435 -0.11 -46.61 30.40
C GLN A 435 -0.24 -47.78 31.39
N THR A 436 -1.39 -48.43 31.45
CA THR A 436 -1.61 -49.63 32.27
C THR A 436 -0.79 -50.82 31.76
N GLU A 437 -0.79 -51.08 30.45
CA GLU A 437 0.02 -52.18 29.87
C GLU A 437 1.52 -51.99 30.10
N MET A 438 2.01 -50.76 29.91
CA MET A 438 3.41 -50.40 30.18
C MET A 438 3.78 -50.55 31.66
N GLN A 439 2.85 -50.28 32.59
CA GLN A 439 3.09 -50.50 34.01
C GLN A 439 3.17 -52.00 34.33
N ASN A 440 2.27 -52.81 33.78
CA ASN A 440 2.30 -54.27 33.94
C ASN A 440 3.61 -54.89 33.41
N LEU A 441 4.11 -54.41 32.26
CA LEU A 441 5.39 -54.87 31.71
C LEU A 441 6.56 -54.51 32.63
N LYS A 442 6.56 -53.30 33.22
CA LYS A 442 7.58 -52.89 34.19
C LYS A 442 7.57 -53.78 35.43
N ASP A 443 6.40 -54.13 35.92
CA ASP A 443 6.25 -54.98 37.10
C ASP A 443 6.78 -56.40 36.82
N GLN A 444 6.49 -56.96 35.65
CA GLN A 444 7.01 -58.27 35.19
C GLN A 444 8.55 -58.27 35.06
N VAL A 445 9.13 -57.21 34.48
CA VAL A 445 10.59 -57.06 34.36
C VAL A 445 11.25 -56.91 35.73
N GLN A 446 10.62 -56.18 36.66
CA GLN A 446 11.13 -56.02 38.02
C GLN A 446 11.06 -57.33 38.82
N GLU A 447 10.00 -58.12 38.65
CA GLU A 447 9.85 -59.44 39.26
C GLU A 447 10.93 -60.40 38.74
N LEU A 448 11.12 -60.47 37.42
CA LEU A 448 12.18 -61.28 36.80
C LEU A 448 13.57 -60.88 37.31
N HIS A 449 13.84 -59.58 37.43
CA HIS A 449 15.11 -59.07 37.97
C HIS A 449 15.32 -59.46 39.44
N ARG A 450 14.25 -59.44 40.26
CA ARG A 450 14.30 -59.88 41.67
C ARG A 450 14.60 -61.38 41.78
N ASP A 451 13.96 -62.19 40.96
CA ASP A 451 14.17 -63.65 40.92
C ASP A 451 15.61 -63.99 40.51
N LEU A 452 16.13 -63.32 39.49
CA LEU A 452 17.51 -63.44 39.03
C LEU A 452 18.53 -63.10 40.14
N THR A 453 18.25 -62.05 40.92
CA THR A 453 19.18 -61.52 41.94
C THR A 453 19.12 -62.30 43.26
N LYS A 454 17.96 -62.84 43.65
CA LYS A 454 17.78 -63.50 44.96
C LYS A 454 17.88 -65.02 44.95
N HIS A 455 17.36 -65.67 43.92
CA HIS A 455 17.15 -67.12 43.98
C HIS A 455 18.21 -67.94 43.22
N HIS A 456 19.09 -67.31 42.42
CA HIS A 456 20.14 -67.94 41.61
C HIS A 456 19.73 -69.22 40.85
N SER A 457 18.43 -69.47 40.69
CA SER A 457 17.90 -70.73 40.20
C SER A 457 16.81 -70.49 39.17
N ILE A 458 17.06 -71.07 37.99
CA ILE A 458 16.17 -71.23 36.83
C ILE A 458 15.91 -69.94 36.05
N ILE A 459 16.82 -69.65 35.12
CA ILE A 459 16.58 -68.74 34.00
C ILE A 459 15.48 -69.38 33.13
N ASN A 460 14.24 -68.91 33.26
CA ASN A 460 13.18 -69.28 32.33
C ASN A 460 13.28 -68.37 31.11
N THR A 461 13.99 -68.85 30.09
CA THR A 461 14.21 -68.16 28.81
C THR A 461 12.89 -67.87 28.09
N ASP A 462 11.87 -68.69 28.30
CA ASP A 462 10.56 -68.55 27.65
C ASP A 462 9.81 -67.32 28.20
N LYS A 463 9.86 -67.09 29.52
CA LYS A 463 9.32 -65.87 30.15
C LYS A 463 9.99 -64.59 29.66
N MET A 464 11.31 -64.63 29.41
CA MET A 464 12.02 -63.49 28.84
C MET A 464 11.57 -63.22 27.38
N GLY A 465 11.35 -64.29 26.60
CA GLY A 465 10.75 -64.21 25.27
C GLY A 465 9.37 -63.55 25.29
N GLU A 466 8.48 -63.98 26.20
CA GLU A 466 7.14 -63.40 26.37
C GLU A 466 7.18 -61.90 26.74
N ILE A 467 8.13 -61.47 27.58
CA ILE A 467 8.31 -60.07 27.95
C ILE A 467 8.78 -59.24 26.74
N LEU A 468 9.70 -59.78 25.94
CA LEU A 468 10.18 -59.13 24.71
C LEU A 468 9.06 -59.01 23.67
N ASP A 469 8.29 -60.07 23.45
CA ASP A 469 7.14 -60.06 22.54
C ASP A 469 6.07 -59.05 22.99
N ARG A 470 5.82 -58.98 24.30
CA ARG A 470 4.86 -58.01 24.86
C ARG A 470 5.37 -56.57 24.76
N SER A 471 6.68 -56.34 24.88
CA SER A 471 7.31 -55.04 24.63
C SER A 471 7.13 -54.62 23.17
N LEU A 472 7.41 -55.51 22.23
CA LEU A 472 7.23 -55.26 20.79
C LEU A 472 5.76 -54.98 20.44
N HIS A 473 4.83 -55.69 21.08
CA HIS A 473 3.40 -55.46 20.89
C HIS A 473 2.98 -54.07 21.38
N ILE A 474 3.44 -53.64 22.55
CA ILE A 474 3.16 -52.29 23.08
C ILE A 474 3.77 -51.22 22.16
N ASP A 475 4.99 -51.42 21.64
CA ASP A 475 5.60 -50.49 20.68
C ASP A 475 4.79 -50.38 19.39
N SER A 476 4.27 -51.50 18.87
CA SER A 476 3.38 -51.51 17.70
C SER A 476 2.07 -50.76 17.97
N GLN A 477 1.49 -50.89 19.17
CA GLN A 477 0.28 -50.14 19.53
C GLN A 477 0.56 -48.64 19.66
N ILE A 478 1.70 -48.25 20.26
CA ILE A 478 2.12 -46.85 20.36
C ILE A 478 2.31 -46.25 18.98
N ALA A 479 2.97 -46.95 18.06
CA ALA A 479 3.17 -46.51 16.69
C ALA A 479 1.84 -46.32 15.94
N ALA A 480 0.88 -47.24 16.11
CA ALA A 480 -0.45 -47.15 15.52
C ALA A 480 -1.25 -45.95 16.06
N GLN A 481 -1.19 -45.71 17.38
CA GLN A 481 -1.82 -44.54 18.00
C GLN A 481 -1.18 -43.23 17.53
N TYR A 482 0.15 -43.18 17.44
CA TYR A 482 0.88 -42.03 16.90
C TYR A 482 0.47 -41.72 15.46
N SER A 483 0.42 -42.74 14.60
CA SER A 483 -0.02 -42.58 13.20
C SER A 483 -1.44 -42.06 13.11
N THR A 484 -2.37 -42.57 13.93
CA THR A 484 -3.76 -42.11 13.96
C THR A 484 -3.85 -40.63 14.33
N VAL A 485 -3.14 -40.19 15.38
CA VAL A 485 -3.11 -38.79 15.79
C VAL A 485 -2.51 -37.90 14.70
N GLU A 486 -1.43 -38.35 14.06
CA GLU A 486 -0.79 -37.57 12.99
C GLU A 486 -1.67 -37.44 11.75
N THR A 487 -2.43 -38.49 11.38
CA THR A 487 -3.39 -38.41 10.27
C THR A 487 -4.55 -37.45 10.55
N MET A 488 -5.00 -37.34 11.80
CA MET A 488 -6.07 -36.43 12.18
C MET A 488 -5.63 -34.96 12.24
N ARG A 489 -4.32 -34.68 12.33
CA ARG A 489 -3.76 -33.31 12.37
C ARG A 489 -4.24 -32.48 11.16
N VAL A 490 -4.06 -33.01 9.96
CA VAL A 490 -4.36 -32.30 8.70
C VAL A 490 -5.85 -31.95 8.64
N MET A 491 -6.73 -32.89 9.03
CA MET A 491 -8.18 -32.66 9.05
C MET A 491 -8.59 -31.56 10.06
N PHE A 492 -7.93 -31.49 11.22
CA PHE A 492 -8.20 -30.44 12.20
C PHE A 492 -7.67 -29.08 11.77
N GLU A 493 -6.50 -29.03 11.14
CA GLU A 493 -5.95 -27.80 10.57
C GLU A 493 -6.90 -27.21 9.52
N GLU A 494 -7.42 -28.03 8.60
CA GLU A 494 -8.43 -27.60 7.61
C GLU A 494 -9.71 -27.07 8.27
N MET A 495 -10.24 -27.77 9.27
CA MET A 495 -11.47 -27.36 9.98
C MET A 495 -11.29 -26.04 10.75
N TRP A 496 -10.11 -25.84 11.34
CA TRP A 496 -9.78 -24.60 12.04
C TRP A 496 -9.64 -23.43 11.06
N ASP A 497 -8.98 -23.64 9.92
CA ASP A 497 -8.82 -22.63 8.89
C ASP A 497 -10.18 -22.20 8.31
N GLU A 498 -11.09 -23.14 8.05
CA GLU A 498 -12.46 -22.83 7.61
C GLU A 498 -13.24 -22.02 8.66
N THR A 499 -13.12 -22.40 9.93
CA THR A 499 -13.81 -21.70 11.03
C THR A 499 -13.24 -20.30 11.21
N PHE A 500 -11.92 -20.16 11.12
CA PHE A 500 -11.23 -18.88 11.18
C PHE A 500 -11.69 -17.96 10.05
N GLN A 501 -11.68 -18.45 8.81
CA GLN A 501 -12.13 -17.67 7.66
C GLN A 501 -13.59 -17.24 7.77
N ARG A 502 -14.47 -18.10 8.29
CA ARG A 502 -15.88 -17.74 8.54
C ARG A 502 -16.00 -16.58 9.52
N VAL A 503 -15.31 -16.65 10.65
CA VAL A 503 -15.34 -15.60 11.67
C VAL A 503 -14.73 -14.30 11.14
N THR A 504 -13.65 -14.37 10.37
CA THR A 504 -13.09 -13.19 9.70
C THR A 504 -14.11 -12.52 8.77
N ASN A 505 -14.81 -13.30 7.93
CA ASN A 505 -15.84 -12.75 7.06
C ASN A 505 -17.00 -12.11 7.87
N GLU A 506 -17.42 -12.73 8.98
CA GLU A 506 -18.44 -12.17 9.87
C GLU A 506 -17.98 -10.83 10.50
N GLN A 507 -16.71 -10.73 10.89
CA GLN A 507 -16.12 -9.49 11.41
C GLN A 507 -16.03 -8.40 10.34
N GLU A 508 -15.61 -8.73 9.12
CA GLU A 508 -15.56 -7.79 7.99
C GLU A 508 -16.95 -7.21 7.68
N ILE A 509 -17.99 -8.07 7.67
CA ILE A 509 -19.37 -7.63 7.47
C ILE A 509 -19.81 -6.70 8.60
N TYR A 510 -19.50 -7.03 9.84
CA TYR A 510 -19.84 -6.20 11.00
C TYR A 510 -19.15 -4.84 10.95
N GLU A 511 -17.86 -4.79 10.57
CA GLU A 511 -17.12 -3.54 10.42
C GLU A 511 -17.68 -2.67 9.28
N ALA A 512 -18.04 -3.28 8.14
CA ALA A 512 -18.69 -2.57 7.04
C ALA A 512 -20.03 -1.95 7.48
N GLN A 513 -20.84 -2.70 8.23
CA GLN A 513 -22.10 -2.19 8.80
C GLN A 513 -21.86 -0.99 9.74
N LEU A 514 -20.80 -1.02 10.55
CA LEU A 514 -20.44 0.12 11.40
C LEU A 514 -20.02 1.35 10.58
N GLN A 515 -19.27 1.14 9.49
CA GLN A 515 -18.88 2.21 8.58
C GLN A 515 -20.08 2.84 7.88
N ASP A 516 -21.02 2.04 7.39
CA ASP A 516 -22.26 2.52 6.77
C ASP A 516 -23.06 3.41 7.75
N LEU A 517 -23.19 2.98 9.01
CA LEU A 517 -23.86 3.76 10.05
C LEU A 517 -23.12 5.07 10.36
N MET A 518 -21.78 5.05 10.36
CA MET A 518 -20.98 6.27 10.54
C MET A 518 -21.14 7.24 9.37
N GLN A 519 -21.19 6.74 8.14
CA GLN A 519 -21.43 7.55 6.95
C GLN A 519 -22.81 8.22 7.02
N LEU A 520 -23.87 7.46 7.32
CA LEU A 520 -25.21 8.02 7.47
C LEU A 520 -25.27 9.09 8.57
N LYS A 521 -24.55 8.89 9.67
CA LYS A 521 -24.43 9.89 10.73
C LYS A 521 -23.74 11.17 10.23
N GLN A 522 -22.69 11.07 9.43
CA GLN A 522 -21.98 12.21 8.86
C GLN A 522 -22.86 12.97 7.84
N GLU A 523 -23.55 12.25 6.97
CA GLU A 523 -24.51 12.83 6.02
C GLU A 523 -25.64 13.57 6.75
N ASN A 524 -26.19 12.99 7.82
CA ASN A 524 -27.20 13.66 8.64
C ASN A 524 -26.65 14.92 9.34
N SER A 525 -25.40 14.89 9.81
CA SER A 525 -24.74 16.08 10.36
C SER A 525 -24.61 17.20 9.31
N TYR A 526 -24.28 16.84 8.07
CA TYR A 526 -24.19 17.80 6.97
C TYR A 526 -25.57 18.39 6.63
N LEU A 527 -26.60 17.55 6.51
CA LEU A 527 -27.98 18.00 6.29
C LEU A 527 -28.48 18.89 7.42
N THR A 528 -28.17 18.55 8.68
CA THR A 528 -28.50 19.36 9.86
C THR A 528 -27.82 20.72 9.79
N THR A 529 -26.57 20.78 9.34
CA THR A 529 -25.83 22.04 9.15
C THR A 529 -26.48 22.91 8.09
N ILE A 530 -26.85 22.35 6.94
CA ILE A 530 -27.58 23.07 5.89
C ILE A 530 -28.94 23.56 6.42
N ALA A 531 -29.69 22.70 7.10
CA ALA A 531 -30.99 23.06 7.67
C ALA A 531 -30.87 24.22 8.67
N ARG A 532 -29.84 24.22 9.52
CA ARG A 532 -29.53 25.32 10.43
C ARG A 532 -29.19 26.62 9.70
N GLN A 533 -28.45 26.55 8.60
CA GLN A 533 -28.11 27.72 7.79
C GLN A 533 -29.31 28.31 7.05
N ILE A 534 -30.23 27.48 6.57
CA ILE A 534 -31.40 27.92 5.80
C ILE A 534 -32.57 28.37 6.72
N SER A 535 -32.64 27.83 7.95
CA SER A 535 -33.71 28.11 8.92
C SER A 535 -34.00 29.62 9.16
N PRO A 536 -33.01 30.51 9.36
CA PRO A 536 -33.24 31.94 9.52
C PRO A 536 -33.91 32.58 8.29
N TYR A 537 -33.55 32.14 7.09
CA TYR A 537 -34.15 32.64 5.84
C TYR A 537 -35.61 32.20 5.73
N ILE A 538 -35.92 30.93 6.03
CA ILE A 538 -37.30 30.42 6.06
C ILE A 538 -38.14 31.19 7.08
N LEU A 539 -37.61 31.42 8.29
CA LEU A 539 -38.30 32.20 9.32
C LEU A 539 -38.54 33.66 8.90
N SER A 540 -37.59 34.26 8.17
CA SER A 540 -37.76 35.61 7.62
C SER A 540 -38.85 35.65 6.56
N ILE A 541 -38.91 34.67 5.67
CA ILE A 541 -39.93 34.53 4.63
C ILE A 541 -41.30 34.27 5.26
N ALA A 542 -41.39 33.41 6.28
CA ALA A 542 -42.62 33.14 7.01
C ALA A 542 -43.18 34.40 7.69
N LYS A 543 -42.32 35.21 8.34
CA LYS A 543 -42.69 36.51 8.92
C LYS A 543 -43.16 37.52 7.87
N VAL A 544 -42.55 37.52 6.68
CA VAL A 544 -42.99 38.37 5.56
C VAL A 544 -44.35 37.90 5.03
N LYS A 545 -44.56 36.58 4.89
CA LYS A 545 -45.82 35.98 4.47
C LYS A 545 -46.95 36.30 5.47
N GLU A 546 -46.70 36.18 6.77
CA GLU A 546 -47.66 36.52 7.83
C GLU A 546 -48.09 37.99 7.79
N ARG A 547 -47.19 38.90 7.38
CA ARG A 547 -47.51 40.32 7.18
C ARG A 547 -48.32 40.59 5.92
N LEU A 548 -48.17 39.78 4.87
CA LEU A 548 -48.86 39.93 3.59
C LEU A 548 -50.25 39.26 3.58
N GLU A 549 -50.46 38.21 4.37
CA GLU A 549 -51.72 37.44 4.44
C GLU A 549 -52.24 37.28 5.88
N PRO A 550 -52.76 38.35 6.53
CA PRO A 550 -53.21 38.29 7.93
C PRO A 550 -54.50 37.47 8.18
N ARG A 551 -55.08 36.85 7.15
CA ARG A 551 -56.37 36.12 7.24
C ARG A 551 -56.26 34.63 7.55
N PHE A 552 -55.05 34.08 7.68
CA PHE A 552 -54.82 32.67 8.05
C PHE A 552 -54.04 32.56 9.36
N GLN A 553 -54.60 33.08 10.45
CA GLN A 553 -54.18 32.69 11.81
C GLN A 553 -54.83 31.35 12.16
N GLY A 554 -54.13 30.25 11.87
CA GLY A 554 -54.39 28.96 12.52
C GLY A 554 -53.97 29.01 14.00
N PRO A 555 -54.51 28.14 14.87
CA PRO A 555 -54.20 28.15 16.30
C PRO A 555 -52.70 28.00 16.53
N LYS A 556 -52.14 28.81 17.44
CA LYS A 556 -50.75 28.65 17.92
C LYS A 556 -50.59 27.26 18.52
N GLU A 557 -49.99 26.34 17.77
CA GLU A 557 -49.42 25.14 18.39
C GLU A 557 -48.24 25.58 19.25
N HIS A 558 -48.29 25.14 20.50
CA HIS A 558 -47.30 25.36 21.52
C HIS A 558 -45.95 24.85 20.98
N LEU A 559 -45.00 25.76 20.72
CA LEU A 559 -43.61 25.37 20.44
C LEU A 559 -43.15 24.52 21.63
N ASP A 560 -42.98 23.23 21.39
CA ASP A 560 -42.56 22.28 22.41
C ASP A 560 -41.08 22.55 22.70
N ASP A 561 -40.84 23.15 23.88
CA ASP A 561 -39.55 23.49 24.52
C ASP A 561 -38.55 22.30 24.48
N ARG A 562 -39.07 21.08 24.29
CA ARG A 562 -38.33 19.84 24.07
C ARG A 562 -37.43 19.85 22.83
N THR A 563 -37.83 20.51 21.75
CA THR A 563 -37.08 20.48 20.48
C THR A 563 -35.82 21.34 20.56
N GLU A 564 -35.93 22.48 21.23
CA GLU A 564 -34.81 23.40 21.49
C GLU A 564 -33.86 22.82 22.56
N THR A 565 -34.41 22.12 23.56
CA THR A 565 -33.64 21.38 24.56
C THR A 565 -32.87 20.20 23.93
N MET A 566 -33.47 19.45 23.00
CA MET A 566 -32.81 18.36 22.26
C MET A 566 -31.67 18.86 21.35
N LEU A 567 -31.84 20.01 20.70
CA LEU A 567 -30.80 20.63 19.87
C LEU A 567 -29.59 21.09 20.71
N LYS A 568 -29.82 21.62 21.93
CA LYS A 568 -28.76 21.96 22.89
C LYS A 568 -27.99 20.74 23.40
N ILE A 569 -28.68 19.64 23.71
CA ILE A 569 -28.03 18.39 24.16
C ILE A 569 -27.13 17.81 23.05
N TYR A 570 -27.52 17.94 21.78
CA TYR A 570 -26.70 17.52 20.64
C TYR A 570 -25.47 18.41 20.42
N GLU A 571 -25.58 19.73 20.63
CA GLU A 571 -24.45 20.67 20.55
C GLU A 571 -23.43 20.44 21.68
N ASP A 572 -23.88 20.23 22.92
CA ASP A 572 -23.00 19.95 24.08
C ASP A 572 -22.26 18.60 23.95
N SER A 573 -22.86 17.62 23.27
CA SER A 573 -22.25 16.30 23.03
C SER A 573 -21.18 16.32 21.94
N THR A 574 -21.19 17.31 21.04
CA THR A 574 -20.17 17.48 19.99
C THR A 574 -18.96 18.28 20.44
N MET A 575 -19.11 19.18 21.41
CA MET A 575 -18.02 20.05 21.89
C MET A 575 -17.15 19.41 23.00
N THR A 576 -17.58 18.28 23.57
CA THR A 576 -16.90 17.61 24.70
C THR A 576 -15.83 16.60 24.28
N LYS A 577 -15.62 16.34 22.98
CA LYS A 577 -14.61 15.36 22.51
C LYS A 577 -13.24 15.94 22.17
N ASP A 578 -13.10 17.25 22.01
CA ASP A 578 -11.84 17.86 21.53
C ASP A 578 -10.95 18.49 22.62
N CYS A 579 -11.32 18.36 23.91
CA CYS A 579 -10.53 18.91 25.02
C CYS A 579 -10.51 17.97 26.24
N GLN A 580 -9.92 16.78 26.13
CA GLN A 580 -9.48 15.99 27.30
C GLN A 580 -8.51 14.84 26.92
N GLU A 581 -7.36 15.19 26.34
CA GLU A 581 -6.17 14.32 26.35
C GLU A 581 -5.03 15.02 27.10
N SER A 582 -5.11 15.04 28.42
CA SER A 582 -3.93 15.19 29.28
C SER A 582 -4.30 14.85 30.72
N ASP A 583 -3.50 13.95 31.30
CA ASP A 583 -3.45 13.51 32.69
C ASP A 583 -4.55 12.57 33.18
N ASN A 584 -4.15 11.31 33.44
CA ASN A 584 -4.50 10.69 34.71
C ASN A 584 -3.48 9.62 35.15
N GLN A 585 -2.73 10.00 36.18
CA GLN A 585 -1.98 9.13 37.05
C GLN A 585 -2.89 8.69 38.22
N THR A 586 -3.00 7.37 38.42
CA THR A 586 -3.37 6.63 39.64
C THR A 586 -4.17 7.34 40.75
N CYS A 587 -5.38 6.83 41.05
CA CYS A 587 -5.78 6.59 42.45
C CYS A 587 -6.90 5.54 42.57
N VAL A 588 -6.63 4.53 43.38
CA VAL A 588 -7.53 3.48 43.87
C VAL A 588 -8.56 4.09 44.83
N LYS A 589 -9.84 3.72 44.71
CA LYS A 589 -10.72 3.51 45.88
C LYS A 589 -12.01 2.74 45.54
N ASP A 590 -12.20 1.67 46.29
CA ASP A 590 -13.39 0.83 46.38
C ASP A 590 -14.68 1.61 46.66
N ARG A 591 -15.78 1.18 46.03
CA ARG A 591 -17.07 1.06 46.72
C ARG A 591 -18.06 0.16 45.99
N ASP A 592 -18.32 -0.99 46.61
CA ASP A 592 -19.51 -1.84 46.40
C ASP A 592 -20.82 -1.06 46.55
N LYS A 593 -21.77 -1.30 45.63
CA LYS A 593 -23.13 -1.84 45.92
C LYS A 593 -24.02 -1.92 44.67
N ASN A 594 -24.31 -3.17 44.28
CA ASN A 594 -25.64 -3.73 44.06
C ASN A 594 -26.63 -3.03 43.10
N SER A 595 -26.88 -3.63 41.92
CA SER A 595 -28.24 -3.80 41.34
C SER A 595 -28.21 -4.75 40.13
N ARG A 596 -29.12 -5.75 40.15
CA ARG A 596 -29.36 -6.76 39.09
C ARG A 596 -29.97 -6.13 37.82
N PRO A 597 -29.74 -6.70 36.61
CA PRO A 597 -30.49 -6.32 35.42
C PRO A 597 -31.79 -7.13 35.30
N LEU A 598 -32.90 -6.43 35.07
CA LEU A 598 -34.20 -6.98 34.67
C LEU A 598 -34.25 -7.06 33.15
N MET A 599 -34.46 -8.29 32.66
CA MET A 599 -34.85 -8.62 31.29
C MET A 599 -36.26 -8.08 31.03
N LEU A 600 -36.48 -7.45 29.89
CA LEU A 600 -37.79 -7.11 29.36
C LEU A 600 -38.00 -7.82 28.03
N GLU A 601 -39.08 -8.57 27.99
CA GLU A 601 -39.62 -9.36 26.88
C GLU A 601 -40.01 -8.48 25.68
N GLY A 602 -39.92 -9.06 24.49
CA GLY A 602 -40.55 -8.56 23.27
C GLY A 602 -41.15 -9.74 22.52
N GLU A 603 -42.45 -9.96 22.72
CA GLU A 603 -43.28 -10.86 21.92
C GLU A 603 -43.54 -10.28 20.52
N SER A 604 -43.51 -11.11 19.48
CA SER A 604 -44.58 -11.16 18.47
C SER A 604 -44.42 -12.40 17.59
N CYS A 605 -45.34 -13.36 17.77
CA CYS A 605 -45.58 -14.47 16.85
C CYS A 605 -46.74 -14.10 15.90
N GLN A 606 -46.58 -14.45 14.63
CA GLN A 606 -47.70 -14.66 13.70
C GLN A 606 -47.60 -16.10 13.16
N ASP A 607 -48.63 -16.89 13.42
CA ASP A 607 -48.85 -18.25 12.90
C ASP A 607 -49.20 -18.25 11.40
N PRO A 608 -49.02 -19.42 10.73
CA PRO A 608 -50.14 -20.03 9.99
C PRO A 608 -50.28 -21.56 10.23
N PRO A 609 -51.39 -22.19 9.76
CA PRO A 609 -52.12 -23.16 10.59
C PRO A 609 -52.03 -24.65 10.19
N TYR A 610 -52.33 -25.49 11.19
CA TYR A 610 -53.05 -26.78 11.19
C TYR A 610 -52.97 -27.74 9.98
N ARG A 611 -52.57 -29.00 10.25
CA ARG A 611 -53.34 -30.19 9.85
C ARG A 611 -53.08 -31.42 10.73
N GLN A 612 -54.19 -32.14 10.98
CA GLN A 612 -54.42 -33.21 11.93
C GLN A 612 -53.72 -34.54 11.61
N ALA A 613 -53.43 -35.33 12.64
CA ALA A 613 -53.23 -36.77 12.54
C ALA A 613 -54.22 -37.49 13.47
N GLU A 614 -55.15 -38.24 12.87
CA GLU A 614 -56.01 -39.21 13.55
C GLU A 614 -55.28 -40.56 13.63
N GLY A 615 -55.35 -41.24 14.80
CA GLY A 615 -55.20 -42.71 14.85
C GLY A 615 -56.47 -43.41 14.30
N PRO A 616 -56.69 -44.74 14.43
CA PRO A 616 -56.06 -45.68 15.36
C PRO A 616 -55.78 -47.09 14.78
N HIS A 617 -55.19 -47.98 15.58
CA HIS A 617 -55.56 -49.40 15.81
C HIS A 617 -54.39 -50.40 16.02
N ARG A 618 -54.36 -50.91 17.26
CA ARG A 618 -54.24 -52.32 17.69
C ARG A 618 -53.44 -53.34 16.86
N GLY A 619 -52.49 -53.94 17.59
CA GLY A 619 -52.38 -55.41 17.75
C GLY A 619 -51.24 -56.07 16.97
N VAL A 620 -50.57 -57.13 17.39
CA VAL A 620 -50.59 -58.02 18.57
C VAL A 620 -49.32 -58.89 18.44
N GLN A 621 -48.72 -59.31 19.57
CA GLN A 621 -47.87 -60.50 19.81
C GLN A 621 -46.43 -60.62 19.28
N ARG A 622 -45.58 -61.04 20.25
CA ARG A 622 -44.52 -62.06 20.25
C ARG A 622 -43.47 -61.93 19.13
N GLN A 623 -42.19 -61.78 19.43
CA GLN A 623 -41.38 -62.61 20.32
C GLN A 623 -40.10 -61.85 20.70
#